data_AF-A0A3L7UXM5-F1
#
_entry.id   AF-A0A3L7UXM5-F1
#
_cell.length_a   1.000
_cell.length_b   1.000
_cell.length_c   1.000
_cell.angle_alpha   90.00
_cell.angle_beta   90.00
_cell.angle_gamma   90.00
#
_symmetry.space_group_name_H-M   'P 1'
#
loop_
_entity.id
_entity.type
_entity.pdbx_description
1 polymer ?
#
loop_
_entity_poly.entity_id
_entity_poly.type
_entity_poly.pdbx_seq_one_letter_code
_entity_poly.pdbx_strand_id
1 'polypeptide(L)'
;DNKVISSKDLAGKIVVLHFWDYDSEPLTEPYGQVGYLDFLSNKRKRYGIEVIGVATNESFADPAKTTGALRSVRKLREFMNLGYPIATDDGTLVAKFGDPRKLGAKLPLWVVIDPEGKIAHYHVGFYAIKPDEGLRPLDEAVMKQIKTK
;
A
#
# COMPACT_ATOMS: atom_id res chain seq x y z
N ASP A 1 -12.38 8.64 4.17
CA ASP A 1 -13.43 9.62 3.80
C ASP A 1 -14.16 9.29 2.50
N ASN A 2 -14.28 8.00 2.13
CA ASN A 2 -14.99 7.51 0.92
C ASN A 2 -14.65 8.27 -0.39
N LYS A 3 -13.46 8.88 -0.48
CA LYS A 3 -13.01 9.60 -1.66
C LYS A 3 -12.44 8.60 -2.67
N VAL A 4 -12.85 8.73 -3.93
CA VAL A 4 -12.24 8.00 -5.04
C VAL A 4 -10.86 8.60 -5.32
N ILE A 5 -9.84 7.75 -5.38
CA ILE A 5 -8.49 8.13 -5.81
C ILE A 5 -8.35 7.73 -7.27
N SER A 6 -8.19 8.71 -8.17
CA SER A 6 -7.99 8.44 -9.60
C SER A 6 -6.51 8.55 -9.98
N SER A 7 -6.10 7.86 -11.05
CA SER A 7 -4.74 7.99 -11.59
C SER A 7 -4.40 9.43 -12.00
N LYS A 8 -5.41 10.24 -12.36
CA LYS A 8 -5.24 11.66 -12.69
C LYS A 8 -4.79 12.49 -11.48
N ASP A 9 -5.29 12.17 -10.28
CA ASP A 9 -4.91 12.84 -9.03
C ASP A 9 -3.45 12.55 -8.61
N LEU A 10 -2.85 11.53 -9.24
CA LEU A 10 -1.54 11.00 -8.94
C LEU A 10 -0.48 11.35 -10.00
N ALA A 11 -0.89 11.96 -11.12
CA ALA A 11 0.04 12.32 -12.20
C ALA A 11 1.15 13.27 -11.72
N GLY A 12 2.39 13.02 -12.13
CA GLY A 12 3.55 13.83 -11.76
C GLY A 12 4.07 13.62 -10.33
N LYS A 13 3.48 12.69 -9.57
CA LYS A 13 3.92 12.31 -8.21
C LYS A 13 4.66 10.98 -8.24
N ILE A 14 5.52 10.77 -7.24
CA ILE A 14 6.05 9.44 -6.95
C ILE A 14 4.98 8.73 -6.12
N VAL A 15 4.46 7.60 -6.58
CA VAL A 15 3.37 6.89 -5.89
C VAL A 15 3.88 5.58 -5.33
N VAL A 16 3.56 5.28 -4.07
CA VAL A 16 3.76 3.95 -3.48
C VAL A 16 2.38 3.32 -3.26
N LEU A 17 2.13 2.21 -3.94
CA LEU A 17 0.99 1.34 -3.71
C LEU A 17 1.43 0.14 -2.89
N HIS A 18 0.78 -0.10 -1.76
CA HIS A 18 0.99 -1.27 -0.92
C HIS A 18 -0.30 -2.07 -0.86
N PHE A 19 -0.41 -3.12 -1.66
CA PHE A 19 -1.54 -4.05 -1.68
C PHE A 19 -1.39 -5.07 -0.55
N TRP A 20 -2.42 -5.28 0.26
CA TRP A 20 -2.40 -6.18 1.41
C TRP A 20 -3.79 -6.72 1.75
N ASP A 21 -3.84 -7.85 2.47
CA ASP A 21 -5.06 -8.52 2.92
C ASP A 21 -5.08 -8.78 4.44
N TYR A 22 -4.30 -8.03 5.22
CA TYR A 22 -4.30 -8.07 6.68
C TYR A 22 -5.71 -7.91 7.27
N ASP A 23 -6.00 -8.73 8.28
CA ASP A 23 -7.23 -8.65 9.05
C ASP A 23 -7.00 -7.91 10.36
N SER A 24 -8.06 -7.31 10.91
CA SER A 24 -8.02 -6.70 12.24
C SER A 24 -8.13 -7.73 13.36
N GLU A 25 -8.80 -8.86 13.14
CA GLU A 25 -9.03 -9.90 14.14
C GLU A 25 -9.11 -11.32 13.51
N PRO A 26 -8.22 -12.26 13.87
CA PRO A 26 -7.02 -12.07 14.69
C PRO A 26 -5.98 -11.26 13.90
N LEU A 27 -5.37 -10.28 14.57
CA LEU A 27 -4.27 -9.53 13.99
C LEU A 27 -3.06 -10.44 13.86
N THR A 28 -2.74 -10.85 12.63
CA THR A 28 -1.64 -11.78 12.36
C THR A 28 -0.46 -11.05 11.73
N GLU A 29 0.72 -11.30 12.27
CA GLU A 29 1.94 -10.75 11.71
C GLU A 29 2.14 -11.22 10.26
N PRO A 30 2.76 -10.38 9.41
CA PRO A 30 3.49 -9.16 9.76
C PRO A 30 2.81 -7.85 9.29
N TYR A 31 1.67 -7.51 9.90
CA TYR A 31 0.99 -6.22 9.70
C TYR A 31 1.88 -4.99 9.99
N GLY A 32 2.92 -5.13 10.82
CA GLY A 32 3.80 -4.03 11.25
C GLY A 32 4.44 -3.21 10.12
N GLN A 33 4.52 -3.75 8.89
CA GLN A 33 5.04 -3.00 7.72
C GLN A 33 4.21 -1.74 7.42
N VAL A 34 2.91 -1.73 7.76
CA VAL A 34 2.06 -0.55 7.60
C VAL A 34 2.53 0.62 8.47
N GLY A 35 3.03 0.36 9.67
CA GLY A 35 3.58 1.38 10.56
C GLY A 35 4.90 1.97 10.03
N TYR A 36 5.81 1.11 9.55
CA TYR A 36 7.05 1.58 8.93
C TYR A 36 6.80 2.34 7.62
N LEU A 37 5.76 1.96 6.86
CA LEU A 37 5.32 2.68 5.68
C LEU A 37 4.79 4.06 6.04
N ASP A 38 4.02 4.19 7.12
CA ASP A 38 3.55 5.49 7.61
C ASP A 38 4.70 6.41 8.02
N PHE A 39 5.68 5.86 8.75
CA PHE A 39 6.90 6.58 9.09
C PHE A 39 7.65 7.07 7.83
N LEU A 40 7.82 6.21 6.81
CA LEU A 40 8.44 6.59 5.54
C LEU A 40 7.64 7.69 4.83
N SER A 41 6.32 7.54 4.75
CA SER A 41 5.39 8.52 4.17
C SER A 41 5.60 9.90 4.79
N ASN A 42 5.59 9.96 6.13
CA ASN A 42 5.80 11.20 6.87
C ASN A 42 7.21 11.78 6.66
N LYS A 43 8.25 10.95 6.73
CA LYS A 43 9.65 11.35 6.53
C LYS A 43 9.89 11.93 5.13
N ARG A 44 9.19 11.44 4.11
CA ARG A 44 9.45 11.77 2.70
C ARG A 44 8.38 12.66 2.06
N LYS A 45 7.32 13.04 2.79
CA LYS A 45 6.20 13.88 2.31
C LYS A 45 6.65 15.14 1.56
N ARG A 46 7.73 15.79 2.01
CA ARG A 46 8.28 17.01 1.38
C ARG A 46 8.75 16.83 -0.07
N TYR A 47 8.92 15.59 -0.53
CA TYR A 47 9.39 15.28 -1.89
C TYR A 47 8.27 14.95 -2.88
N GLY A 48 7.00 15.16 -2.48
CA GLY A 48 5.86 14.91 -3.36
C GLY A 48 5.59 13.43 -3.59
N ILE A 49 5.86 12.60 -2.58
CA ILE A 49 5.50 11.18 -2.59
C ILE A 49 4.07 11.03 -2.08
N GLU A 50 3.30 10.20 -2.78
CA GLU A 50 1.96 9.79 -2.38
C GLU A 50 1.99 8.32 -1.99
N VAL A 51 1.63 8.01 -0.74
CA VAL A 51 1.54 6.62 -0.26
C VAL A 51 0.08 6.24 -0.16
N ILE A 52 -0.29 5.10 -0.74
CA ILE A 52 -1.64 4.55 -0.68
C ILE A 52 -1.55 3.08 -0.23
N GLY A 53 -2.15 2.77 0.92
CA GLY A 53 -2.43 1.39 1.26
C GLY A 53 -3.63 0.91 0.46
N VAL A 54 -3.57 -0.29 -0.10
CA VAL A 54 -4.64 -0.88 -0.87
C VAL A 54 -5.07 -2.17 -0.17
N ALA A 55 -6.17 -2.11 0.57
CA ALA A 55 -6.76 -3.29 1.17
C ALA A 55 -7.42 -4.12 0.08
N THR A 56 -6.88 -5.31 -0.21
CA THR A 56 -7.32 -6.18 -1.28
C THR A 56 -8.14 -7.34 -0.71
N ASN A 57 -9.45 -7.33 -0.94
CA ASN A 57 -10.37 -8.36 -0.45
C ASN A 57 -11.58 -8.48 -1.38
N GLU A 58 -11.88 -9.68 -1.87
CA GLU A 58 -13.02 -9.95 -2.75
C GLU A 58 -14.37 -9.55 -2.12
N SER A 59 -14.45 -9.50 -0.79
CA SER A 59 -15.61 -9.03 -0.04
C SER A 59 -16.00 -7.58 -0.36
N PHE A 60 -15.12 -6.77 -0.95
CA PHE A 60 -15.45 -5.42 -1.39
C PHE A 60 -16.37 -5.40 -2.62
N ALA A 61 -16.43 -6.48 -3.40
CA ALA A 61 -17.36 -6.63 -4.52
C ALA A 61 -18.77 -7.05 -4.09
N ASP A 62 -18.94 -7.59 -2.88
CA ASP A 62 -20.21 -8.10 -2.37
C ASP A 62 -20.82 -7.12 -1.35
N PRO A 63 -21.92 -6.40 -1.68
CA PRO A 63 -22.55 -5.44 -0.79
C PRO A 63 -22.91 -6.01 0.59
N ALA A 64 -23.19 -7.31 0.70
CA ALA A 64 -23.51 -7.96 1.97
C ALA A 64 -22.28 -8.13 2.88
N LYS A 65 -21.07 -8.15 2.31
CA LYS A 65 -19.80 -8.36 3.04
C LYS A 65 -18.96 -7.09 3.15
N THR A 66 -19.15 -6.13 2.24
CA THR A 66 -18.38 -4.87 2.17
C THR A 66 -18.37 -4.11 3.50
N THR A 67 -19.49 -4.03 4.22
CA THR A 67 -19.54 -3.34 5.51
C THR A 67 -18.61 -3.95 6.56
N GLY A 68 -18.51 -5.28 6.60
CA GLY A 68 -17.61 -6.00 7.51
C GLY A 68 -16.15 -5.78 7.15
N ALA A 69 -15.81 -5.91 5.86
CA ALA A 69 -14.45 -5.68 5.35
C ALA A 69 -13.98 -4.24 5.61
N LEU A 70 -14.85 -3.25 5.37
CA LEU A 70 -14.55 -1.84 5.66
C LEU A 70 -14.31 -1.60 7.15
N ARG A 71 -15.08 -2.24 8.02
CA ARG A 71 -14.89 -2.15 9.48
C ARG A 71 -13.53 -2.71 9.88
N SER A 72 -13.13 -3.85 9.33
CA SER A 72 -11.83 -4.46 9.61
C SER A 72 -10.68 -3.53 9.22
N VAL A 73 -10.72 -2.97 8.00
CA VAL A 73 -9.72 -1.99 7.53
C VAL A 73 -9.65 -0.76 8.44
N ARG A 74 -10.81 -0.22 8.86
CA ARG A 74 -10.85 0.94 9.78
C ARG A 74 -10.24 0.63 11.13
N LYS A 75 -10.58 -0.52 11.73
CA LYS A 75 -9.99 -0.98 13.00
C LYS A 75 -8.46 -1.07 12.90
N LEU A 76 -7.93 -1.68 11.83
CA LEU A 76 -6.49 -1.78 11.62
C LEU A 76 -5.84 -0.38 11.50
N ARG A 77 -6.45 0.51 10.71
CA ARG A 77 -5.97 1.88 10.52
C ARG A 77 -5.91 2.65 11.84
N GLU A 78 -6.96 2.55 12.66
CA GLU A 78 -7.06 3.21 13.97
C GLU A 78 -6.06 2.63 14.95
N PHE A 79 -5.96 1.30 15.04
CA PHE A 79 -5.02 0.60 15.91
C PHE A 79 -3.56 0.95 15.59
N MET A 80 -3.21 1.00 14.32
CA MET A 80 -1.86 1.34 13.85
C MET A 80 -1.61 2.85 13.72
N ASN A 81 -2.63 3.68 13.96
CA ASN A 81 -2.61 5.14 13.81
C ASN A 81 -2.07 5.61 12.44
N LEU A 82 -2.57 5.03 11.35
CA LEU A 82 -2.06 5.30 9.99
C LEU A 82 -2.60 6.62 9.43
N GLY A 83 -1.67 7.49 9.02
CA GLY A 83 -1.95 8.81 8.45
C GLY A 83 -2.11 8.83 6.93
N TYR A 84 -1.54 7.87 6.21
CA TYR A 84 -1.71 7.75 4.75
C TYR A 84 -3.13 7.21 4.37
N PRO A 85 -3.65 7.54 3.17
CA PRO A 85 -4.93 7.03 2.71
C PRO A 85 -4.91 5.51 2.45
N ILE A 86 -6.00 4.83 2.84
CA ILE A 86 -6.24 3.43 2.50
C ILE A 86 -7.39 3.36 1.50
N ALA A 87 -7.10 2.84 0.31
CA ALA A 87 -8.07 2.46 -0.71
C ALA A 87 -8.50 1.00 -0.51
N THR A 88 -9.65 0.64 -1.08
CA THR A 88 -10.16 -0.73 -1.13
C THR A 88 -10.13 -1.26 -2.55
N ASP A 89 -9.74 -2.51 -2.71
CA ASP A 89 -9.66 -3.22 -3.99
C ASP A 89 -10.31 -4.59 -3.86
N ASP A 90 -11.26 -4.90 -4.74
CA ASP A 90 -11.90 -6.21 -4.81
C ASP A 90 -11.02 -7.28 -5.49
N GLY A 91 -9.84 -6.90 -5.96
CA GLY A 91 -8.90 -7.73 -6.69
C GLY A 91 -8.72 -7.29 -8.15
N THR A 92 -9.59 -6.42 -8.65
CA THR A 92 -9.52 -5.92 -10.02
C THR A 92 -8.33 -4.99 -10.26
N LEU A 93 -7.91 -4.21 -9.24
CA LEU A 93 -6.75 -3.33 -9.36
C LEU A 93 -5.45 -4.10 -9.25
N VAL A 94 -5.28 -4.94 -8.21
CA VAL A 94 -4.04 -5.73 -8.05
C VAL A 94 -3.79 -6.62 -9.27
N ALA A 95 -4.85 -7.14 -9.92
CA ALA A 95 -4.73 -7.93 -11.14
C ALA A 95 -4.07 -7.17 -12.30
N LYS A 96 -4.23 -5.84 -12.39
CA LYS A 96 -3.59 -5.01 -13.42
C LYS A 96 -2.09 -4.85 -13.21
N PHE A 97 -1.63 -4.99 -11.97
CA PHE A 97 -0.21 -4.96 -11.60
C PHE A 97 0.42 -6.36 -11.54
N GLY A 98 -0.34 -7.41 -11.86
CA GLY A 98 0.06 -8.80 -11.68
C GLY A 98 -0.20 -9.26 -10.25
N ASP A 99 -1.32 -9.93 -10.03
CA ASP A 99 -1.69 -10.46 -8.72
C ASP A 99 -0.82 -11.68 -8.36
N PRO A 100 0.06 -11.59 -7.35
CA PRO A 100 0.96 -12.68 -6.98
C PRO A 100 0.21 -13.95 -6.54
N ARG A 101 -1.03 -13.82 -6.06
CA ARG A 101 -1.86 -14.94 -5.61
C ARG A 101 -2.21 -15.90 -6.73
N LYS A 102 -2.28 -15.41 -7.98
CA LYS A 102 -2.50 -16.27 -9.16
C LYS A 102 -1.36 -17.24 -9.43
N LEU A 103 -0.17 -16.98 -8.88
CA LEU A 103 1.02 -17.81 -9.01
C LEU A 103 1.36 -18.56 -7.70
N GLY A 104 0.43 -18.58 -6.74
CA GLY A 104 0.59 -19.26 -5.45
C GLY A 104 1.39 -18.48 -4.39
N ALA A 105 1.81 -17.25 -4.69
CA ALA A 105 2.40 -16.35 -3.69
C ALA A 105 1.30 -15.67 -2.84
N LYS A 106 1.69 -14.99 -1.77
CA LYS A 106 0.78 -14.25 -0.89
C LYS A 106 1.03 -12.74 -1.01
N LEU A 107 0.02 -11.96 -0.67
CA LEU A 107 0.20 -10.54 -0.39
C LEU A 107 1.11 -10.35 0.84
N PRO A 108 1.80 -9.20 0.96
CA PRO A 108 1.60 -7.96 0.23
C PRO A 108 2.27 -7.88 -1.15
N LEU A 109 1.83 -6.92 -1.96
CA LEU A 109 2.51 -6.47 -3.16
C LEU A 109 2.83 -4.98 -3.02
N TRP A 110 4.06 -4.59 -3.36
CA TRP A 110 4.53 -3.22 -3.32
C TRP A 110 4.87 -2.75 -4.72
N VAL A 111 4.33 -1.60 -5.12
CA VAL A 111 4.59 -0.99 -6.42
C VAL A 111 4.98 0.46 -6.17
N VAL A 112 6.13 0.88 -6.72
CA VAL A 112 6.49 2.30 -6.81
C VAL A 112 6.30 2.74 -8.26
N ILE A 113 5.58 3.83 -8.45
CA ILE A 113 5.32 4.45 -9.74
C ILE A 113 6.06 5.79 -9.77
N ASP A 114 6.81 6.03 -10.84
CA ASP A 114 7.51 7.29 -11.08
C ASP A 114 6.53 8.42 -11.51
N PRO A 115 6.98 9.69 -11.54
CA PRO A 115 6.15 10.81 -11.99
C PRO A 115 5.57 10.66 -13.40
N GLU A 116 6.23 9.90 -14.27
CA GLU A 116 5.82 9.59 -15.64
C GLU A 116 4.75 8.48 -15.72
N GLY A 117 4.43 7.84 -14.60
CA GLY A 117 3.41 6.79 -14.50
C GLY A 117 3.94 5.38 -14.79
N LYS A 118 5.26 5.17 -14.81
CA LYS A 118 5.88 3.85 -15.02
C LYS A 118 6.19 3.19 -13.69
N ILE A 119 6.16 1.86 -13.67
CA ILE A 119 6.57 1.08 -12.51
C ILE A 119 8.10 1.16 -12.40
N ALA A 120 8.57 1.82 -11.34
CA ALA A 120 9.99 2.00 -11.05
C ALA A 120 10.53 0.97 -10.04
N HIS A 121 9.64 0.37 -9.23
CA HIS A 121 10.00 -0.71 -8.31
C HIS A 121 8.81 -1.62 -8.07
N TYR A 122 9.09 -2.91 -7.92
CA TYR A 122 8.10 -3.96 -7.75
C TYR A 122 8.64 -5.00 -6.77
N HIS A 123 7.89 -5.29 -5.70
CA HIS A 123 8.31 -6.25 -4.67
C HIS A 123 7.12 -7.06 -4.17
N VAL A 124 7.19 -8.38 -4.27
CA VAL A 124 6.19 -9.30 -3.73
C VAL A 124 6.63 -9.79 -2.36
N GLY A 125 5.69 -9.82 -1.42
CA GLY A 125 5.91 -10.23 -0.05
C GLY A 125 6.47 -9.13 0.83
N PHE A 126 6.95 -9.56 2.00
CA PHE A 126 7.39 -8.68 3.06
C PHE A 126 8.80 -8.16 2.82
N TYR A 127 9.05 -6.89 3.14
CA TYR A 127 10.43 -6.43 3.30
C TYR A 127 11.06 -7.02 4.56
N ALA A 128 12.34 -7.34 4.50
CA ALA A 128 13.13 -7.55 5.71
C ALA A 128 13.26 -6.22 6.43
N ILE A 129 12.83 -6.18 7.70
CA ILE A 129 12.88 -4.96 8.52
C ILE A 129 13.91 -5.15 9.61
N LYS A 130 14.80 -4.17 9.76
CA LYS A 130 15.59 -3.98 10.97
C LYS A 130 15.05 -2.78 11.72
N PRO A 131 14.93 -2.81 13.06
CA PRO A 131 14.30 -1.73 13.83
C PRO A 131 14.90 -0.33 13.59
N ASP A 132 16.19 -0.26 13.30
CA ASP A 132 16.96 0.97 13.03
C ASP A 132 16.90 1.42 11.57
N GLU A 133 16.64 0.51 10.62
CA GLU A 133 16.63 0.80 9.18
C GLU A 133 15.22 0.92 8.59
N GLY A 134 14.19 0.36 9.24
CA GLY A 134 12.82 0.35 8.74
C GLY A 134 12.67 -0.31 7.36
N LEU A 135 11.88 0.29 6.47
CA LEU A 135 11.71 -0.16 5.07
C LEU A 135 12.82 0.39 4.16
N ARG A 136 14.10 0.20 4.52
CA ARG A 136 15.23 0.76 3.75
C ARG A 136 15.19 0.43 2.25
N PRO A 137 14.92 -0.81 1.80
CA PRO A 137 14.89 -1.10 0.37
C PRO A 137 13.81 -0.31 -0.38
N LEU A 138 12.65 -0.09 0.25
CA LEU A 138 11.58 0.75 -0.31
C LEU A 138 11.99 2.23 -0.31
N ASP A 139 12.60 2.73 0.77
CA ASP A 139 13.09 4.10 0.88
C ASP A 139 14.11 4.39 -0.23
N GLU A 140 15.05 3.48 -0.48
CA GLU A 140 16.02 3.60 -1.59
C GLU A 140 15.33 3.65 -2.96
N ALA A 141 14.33 2.78 -3.20
CA ALA A 141 13.57 2.75 -4.45
C ALA A 141 12.83 4.08 -4.71
N VAL A 142 12.22 4.64 -3.66
CA VAL A 142 11.52 5.93 -3.70
C VAL A 142 12.50 7.09 -3.89
N MET A 143 13.61 7.10 -3.15
CA MET A 143 14.62 8.17 -3.21
C MET A 143 15.32 8.24 -4.57
N LYS A 144 15.44 7.13 -5.30
CA LYS A 144 15.92 7.12 -6.68
C LYS A 144 15.04 7.95 -7.61
N GLN A 145 13.72 7.98 -7.39
CA GLN A 145 12.78 8.72 -8.24
C GLN A 145 12.80 10.23 -7.98
N ILE A 146 13.24 10.65 -6.79
CA ILE A 146 13.36 12.09 -6.46
C ILE A 146 14.51 12.74 -7.23
N LYS A 147 15.59 12.00 -7.48
CA LYS A 147 16.82 12.54 -8.11
C LYS A 147 16.71 12.69 -9.62
N THR A 148 15.68 12.11 -10.24
CA THR A 148 15.47 12.12 -11.70
C THR A 148 14.62 13.32 -12.16
N LYS A 149 14.25 14.23 -11.25
CA LYS A 149 13.61 15.51 -11.59
C LYS A 149 14.61 16.57 -12.04
#